data_AF-A0A6L8I3J2-F1
#
_entry.id   AF-A0A6L8I3J2-F1
#
_cell.length_a   1.000
_cell.length_b   1.000
_cell.length_c   1.000
_cell.angle_alpha   90.00
_cell.angle_beta   90.00
_cell.angle_gamma   90.00
#
_symmetry.space_group_name_H-M   'P 1'
#
loop_
_entity.id
_entity.type
_entity.pdbx_description
1 polymer ?
#
loop_
_entity_poly.entity_id
_entity_poly.type
_entity_poly.pdbx_seq_one_letter_code
_entity_poly.pdbx_strand_id
1 'polypeptide(L)' 'MAQKRLPMRKVRKMLGFHFDEGRGARAIATHRGLARRSAAQTLARFAASGQNWP' A
#
# COMPACT_ATOMS: atom_id res chain seq x y z
N MET A 1 -12.22 -0.19 -16.52
CA MET A 1 -12.65 -0.15 -15.10
C MET A 1 -11.81 0.88 -14.37
N ALA A 2 -12.38 2.01 -13.96
CA ALA A 2 -11.64 3.07 -13.27
C ALA A 2 -11.20 2.57 -11.88
N GLN A 3 -9.91 2.29 -11.69
CA GLN A 3 -9.34 2.03 -10.36
C GLN A 3 -9.53 3.31 -9.53
N LYS A 4 -10.46 3.27 -8.58
CA LYS A 4 -10.69 4.35 -7.62
C LYS A 4 -9.37 4.63 -6.89
N ARG A 5 -8.70 5.74 -7.22
CA ARG A 5 -7.42 6.11 -6.63
C ARG A 5 -7.61 6.21 -5.12
N LEU A 6 -6.81 5.45 -4.37
CA LEU A 6 -6.77 5.58 -2.92
C LEU A 6 -6.32 7.01 -2.56
N PRO A 7 -6.91 7.64 -1.53
CA PRO A 7 -6.41 8.89 -1.00
C PRO A 7 -4.93 8.76 -0.62
N MET A 8 -4.11 9.75 -0.95
CA MET A 8 -2.67 9.77 -0.64
C MET A 8 -2.38 9.48 0.84
N ARG A 9 -3.22 10.00 1.75
CA ARG A 9 -3.14 9.71 3.19
C ARG A 9 -3.25 8.21 3.51
N LYS A 10 -4.09 7.46 2.80
CA LYS A 10 -4.22 6.00 2.97
C LYS A 10 -3.03 5.26 2.39
N VAL A 11 -2.51 5.71 1.24
CA VAL A 11 -1.31 5.13 0.61
C VAL A 11 -0.10 5.28 1.52
N ARG A 12 0.16 6.49 2.03
CA ARG A 12 1.29 6.76 2.93
C ARG A 12 1.21 5.93 4.20
N LYS A 13 0.02 5.84 4.78
CA LYS A 13 -0.29 4.99 5.95
C LYS A 13 -0.09 3.49 5.70
N MET A 14 -0.22 3.05 4.46
CA MET A 14 -0.02 1.66 4.07
C MET A 14 1.45 1.36 3.82
N LEU A 15 2.16 2.30 3.19
CA LEU A 15 3.59 2.22 3.00
C LEU A 15 4.31 2.20 4.35
N GLY A 16 3.89 3.03 5.31
CA GLY A 16 4.49 2.99 6.66
C GLY A 16 4.26 1.67 7.39
N PHE A 17 3.07 1.07 7.28
CA PHE A 17 2.87 -0.30 7.78
C PHE A 17 3.81 -1.32 7.13
N HIS A 18 4.13 -1.14 5.84
CA HIS A 18 5.00 -2.07 5.13
C HIS A 18 6.48 -1.87 5.49
N PHE A 19 6.96 -0.63 5.44
CA PHE A 19 8.37 -0.29 5.56
C PHE A 19 8.81 -0.01 7.00
N ASP A 20 7.97 0.64 7.82
CA ASP A 20 8.31 0.92 9.23
C ASP A 20 8.01 -0.26 10.14
N GLU A 21 6.90 -0.98 9.91
CA GLU A 21 6.49 -2.13 10.74
C GLU A 21 6.80 -3.50 10.12
N GLY A 22 7.35 -3.56 8.90
CA GLY A 22 7.68 -4.82 8.22
C GLY A 22 6.46 -5.66 7.83
N ARG A 23 5.24 -5.08 7.75
CA ARG A 23 4.02 -5.85 7.52
C ARG A 23 3.84 -6.17 6.04
N GLY A 24 3.55 -7.44 5.73
CA GLY A 24 3.21 -7.86 4.36
C GLY A 24 1.82 -7.40 3.91
N ALA A 25 1.58 -7.42 2.59
CA ALA A 25 0.31 -7.00 1.97
C ALA A 25 -0.94 -7.70 2.54
N ARG A 26 -0.81 -8.95 3.02
CA ARG A 26 -1.90 -9.69 3.68
C ARG A 26 -2.27 -9.07 5.03
N ALA A 27 -1.29 -8.77 5.88
CA ALA A 27 -1.51 -8.18 7.19
C ALA A 27 -2.11 -6.77 7.06
N ILE A 28 -1.60 -5.99 6.10
CA ILE A 28 -2.12 -4.66 5.76
C ILE A 28 -3.59 -4.73 5.31
N ALA A 29 -3.92 -5.66 4.42
CA ALA A 29 -5.27 -5.85 3.90
C ALA A 29 -6.27 -6.16 5.02
N THR A 30 -5.93 -7.11 5.90
CA THR A 30 -6.75 -7.47 7.06
C THR A 30 -6.91 -6.28 8.02
N HIS A 31 -5.82 -5.57 8.32
CA HIS A 31 -5.85 -4.48 9.30
C HIS A 31 -6.59 -3.22 8.79
N ARG A 32 -6.60 -2.98 7.47
CA ARG A 32 -7.20 -1.77 6.86
C ARG A 32 -8.56 -2.02 6.18
N GLY A 33 -9.04 -3.27 6.14
CA GLY A 33 -10.23 -3.63 5.37
C GLY A 33 -10.07 -3.38 3.86
N LEU A 34 -8.84 -3.49 3.35
CA LEU A 34 -8.52 -3.28 1.94
C LEU A 34 -8.43 -4.62 1.22
N ALA A 35 -8.82 -4.66 -0.05
CA ALA A 35 -8.55 -5.82 -0.88
C ALA A 35 -7.04 -6.05 -0.98
N ARG A 36 -6.58 -7.29 -0.72
CA ARG A 36 -5.16 -7.68 -0.82
C ARG A 36 -4.53 -7.26 -2.14
N ARG A 37 -5.28 -7.39 -3.24
CA ARG A 37 -4.86 -6.98 -4.58
C ARG A 37 -4.52 -5.49 -4.65
N SER A 38 -5.32 -4.63 -4.03
CA SER A 38 -5.09 -3.18 -4.00
C SER A 38 -3.83 -2.83 -3.19
N ALA A 39 -3.60 -3.51 -2.06
CA ALA A 39 -2.39 -3.33 -1.26
C ALA A 39 -1.15 -3.75 -2.06
N ALA A 40 -1.17 -4.94 -2.66
CA ALA A 40 -0.06 -5.43 -3.49
C ALA A 40 0.22 -4.53 -4.70
N GLN A 41 -0.82 -4.06 -5.39
CA GLN A 41 -0.68 -3.19 -6.56
C GLN A 41 -0.12 -1.82 -6.19
N THR A 42 -0.46 -1.29 -5.01
CA THR A 42 0.10 -0.02 -4.53
C THR A 42 1.57 -0.16 -4.14
N LEU A 43 1.95 -1.26 -3.48
CA LEU A 43 3.35 -1.55 -3.17
C LEU A 43 4.17 -1.73 -4.46
N ALA A 44 3.65 -2.47 -5.44
CA ALA A 44 4.29 -2.64 -6.73
C ALA A 44 4.46 -1.31 -7.48
N ARG A 45 3.43 -0.43 -7.44
CA ARG A 45 3.52 0.92 -8.02
C ARG A 45 4.55 1.79 -7.31
N PHE A 46 4.65 1.68 -5.99
CA PHE A 46 5.66 2.42 -5.22
C PHE A 46 7.07 1.94 -5.57
N ALA A 47 7.31 0.62 -5.58
CA ALA A 47 8.59 0.05 -6.01
C ALA A 47 8.95 0.45 -7.45
N ALA A 48 7.98 0.44 -8.37
CA ALA A 48 8.19 0.85 -9.75
C ALA A 48 8.39 2.38 -9.92
N SER A 49 7.97 3.19 -8.95
CA SER A 49 8.13 4.64 -9.02
C SER A 49 9.57 5.11 -8.74
N GLY A 50 10.45 4.21 -8.28
CA GLY A 50 11.82 4.54 -7.90
C GLY A 50 11.92 5.50 -6.72
N GLN A 51 10.81 5.78 -6.03
CA GLN A 51 10.81 6.58 -4.81
C GLN A 51 11.35 5.74 -3.65
N ASN A 52 12.26 6.33 -2.89
CA ASN A 52 12.62 5.81 -1.58
C ASN A 52 11.55 6.20 -0.56
N TRP A 53 11.20 5.27 0.32
CA TRP A 53 10.44 5.56 1.52
C TRP A 53 11.36 6.20 2.56
N PRO A 54 10.92 7.19 3.36
CA PRO A 54 9.55 7.75 3.43
C PRO A 54 9.22 8.91 2.48
#